data_AF-A0A1H0MGU5-F1
#
_entry.id   AF-A0A1H0MGU5-F1
#
_cell.length_a   1.000
_cell.length_b   1.000
_cell.length_c   1.000
_cell.angle_alpha   90.00
_cell.angle_beta   90.00
_cell.angle_gamma   90.00
#
_symmetry.space_group_name_H-M   'P 1'
#
loop_
_entity.id
_entity.type
_entity.pdbx_description
1 polymer ?
#
loop_
_entity_poly.entity_id
_entity_poly.type
_entity_poly.pdbx_seq_one_letter_code
_entity_poly.pdbx_strand_id
1 'polypeptide(L)'
;MTGQLPSPVRPTGSARFEQVSIDDLGTPLPDVTFVVVDLETTGGSAHTDAITEIGAVRVRGGEVLGEFGTLVDPGRDIPPYISVLTGITSTMVAAAPQIGSVLPHFLEFARGAVLVAHNAPFDLGFLRAACAASGLPWPPFAAVDTAVLARRLLTRDEVPNCKLGTLAPFFSATTTPTHRALDDARATVDVLHGLLERLGPLGVTSLEELTGLTRQVDPQRRRKRHLAAHVPHGPGVYVFRGPRDEPLYVGTSTDLRSRVRSYFTAGEQRSRMTEMVGLAQRVETLPCAHDLEASVRELRLIARHKPRYNKRSRFPERALWIRLTDEPFPRLSVVRRVAPGAGVFLGPFADRRAADAAVDAVHDALPLRRCGGRLVPSPDHPACALAGMGRCGAPCTGAQSRADYAETAAVLATAVATDPAPLCAPLLGRVERLAVEGRFEDAAVLRDRIAVLVRALHRRQRLALLARVPELTLARPDGSGGWALSVVRRGRLVAAGVAVRGAPVRAYLQQLKTTAETVPDTEGQLAASVEETELVLRWMEKPGTRLVEVTGTLACATPGTGPLRGFLELVDAGRAARDPFADGRSLGTRARPERVGGGRTGRGRPAALASGV
;
A
#
# COMPACT_ATOMS: atom_id res chain seq x y z
N MET A 1 -11.30 33.96 1.57
CA MET A 1 -10.90 33.01 0.49
C MET A 1 -10.16 31.85 1.13
N THR A 2 -10.90 30.82 1.50
CA THR A 2 -10.44 29.61 2.19
C THR A 2 -10.02 28.57 1.16
N GLY A 3 -8.73 28.48 0.88
CA GLY A 3 -8.15 27.48 -0.01
C GLY A 3 -8.12 26.10 0.64
N GLN A 4 -8.93 25.18 0.13
CA GLN A 4 -9.00 23.79 0.53
C GLN A 4 -7.76 23.06 0.00
N LEU A 5 -6.94 22.51 0.90
CA LEU A 5 -5.76 21.72 0.52
C LEU A 5 -6.19 20.43 -0.21
N PRO A 6 -5.59 20.07 -1.35
CA PRO A 6 -5.96 18.86 -2.09
C PRO A 6 -5.55 17.60 -1.31
N SER A 7 -6.45 16.62 -1.27
CA SER A 7 -6.20 15.30 -0.69
C SER A 7 -5.16 14.52 -1.51
N PRO A 8 -4.25 13.75 -0.88
CA PRO A 8 -3.22 13.02 -1.59
C PRO A 8 -3.83 11.84 -2.38
N VAL A 9 -3.71 11.91 -3.70
CA VAL A 9 -4.03 10.80 -4.61
C VAL A 9 -2.98 9.70 -4.42
N ARG A 10 -3.44 8.49 -4.08
CA ARG A 10 -2.56 7.32 -3.91
C ARG A 10 -2.15 6.74 -5.28
N PRO A 11 -0.87 6.38 -5.47
CA PRO A 11 -0.41 5.77 -6.72
C PRO A 11 -0.96 4.34 -6.86
N THR A 12 -1.71 4.08 -7.92
CA THR A 12 -2.17 2.75 -8.34
C THR A 12 -1.09 2.06 -9.18
N GLY A 13 -0.18 1.34 -8.51
CA GLY A 13 0.95 0.66 -9.16
C GLY A 13 1.10 -0.81 -8.76
N SER A 14 0.75 -1.71 -9.68
CA SER A 14 0.93 -3.18 -9.67
C SER A 14 0.30 -3.95 -8.49
N ALA A 15 -0.56 -4.92 -8.80
CA ALA A 15 -1.18 -5.84 -7.86
C ALA A 15 -0.13 -6.71 -7.13
N ARG A 16 0.46 -6.16 -6.07
CA ARG A 16 1.18 -6.90 -5.03
C ARG A 16 0.26 -6.99 -3.82
N PHE A 17 0.00 -8.22 -3.38
CA PHE A 17 -0.80 -8.50 -2.19
C PHE A 17 -0.17 -7.86 -0.95
N GLU A 18 -0.57 -6.63 -0.64
CA GLU A 18 -0.20 -5.91 0.57
C GLU A 18 -1.19 -6.24 1.70
N GLN A 19 -0.64 -6.32 2.91
CA GLN A 19 -1.43 -6.44 4.12
C GLN A 19 -2.11 -5.09 4.34
N VAL A 20 -3.43 -5.06 4.16
CA VAL A 20 -4.30 -3.90 4.38
C VAL A 20 -4.05 -3.36 5.79
N SER A 21 -3.54 -2.13 5.86
CA SER A 21 -3.29 -1.38 7.09
C SER A 21 -4.57 -0.70 7.59
N ILE A 22 -4.53 -0.14 8.79
CA ILE A 22 -5.68 0.57 9.39
C ILE A 22 -6.10 1.79 8.56
N ASP A 23 -5.20 2.33 7.74
CA ASP A 23 -5.42 3.48 6.86
C ASP A 23 -6.05 3.08 5.50
N ASP A 24 -6.40 1.80 5.30
CA ASP A 24 -6.98 1.25 4.07
C ASP A 24 -8.47 0.89 4.26
N LEU A 25 -9.20 1.70 5.03
CA LEU A 25 -10.66 1.60 5.13
C LEU A 25 -11.27 1.89 3.74
N GLY A 26 -12.22 1.06 3.33
CA GLY A 26 -12.79 1.02 1.99
C GLY A 26 -13.39 2.35 1.51
N THR A 27 -13.69 2.43 0.21
CA THR A 27 -14.18 3.67 -0.42
C THR A 27 -15.59 3.99 0.11
N PRO A 28 -15.83 5.15 0.77
CA PRO A 28 -17.15 5.50 1.29
C PRO A 28 -18.20 5.55 0.18
N LEU A 29 -19.39 4.99 0.40
CA LEU A 29 -20.45 4.94 -0.61
C LEU A 29 -20.84 6.32 -1.19
N PRO A 30 -20.88 7.43 -0.43
CA PRO A 30 -21.14 8.77 -0.99
C PRO A 30 -20.10 9.22 -2.03
N ASP A 31 -18.87 8.71 -1.92
CA ASP A 31 -17.77 9.04 -2.83
C ASP A 31 -17.72 8.13 -4.06
N VAL A 32 -18.48 7.03 -4.07
CA VAL A 32 -18.52 6.09 -5.19
C VAL A 32 -19.35 6.67 -6.32
N THR A 33 -18.79 6.64 -7.53
CA THR A 33 -19.55 6.87 -8.76
C THR A 33 -20.09 5.54 -9.26
N PHE A 34 -21.41 5.46 -9.44
CA PHE A 34 -22.08 4.31 -10.04
C PHE A 34 -22.48 4.65 -11.48
N VAL A 35 -22.43 3.66 -12.36
CA VAL A 35 -23.07 3.71 -13.67
C VAL A 35 -24.07 2.57 -13.72
N VAL A 36 -25.34 2.93 -13.62
CA VAL A 36 -26.46 2.01 -13.76
C VAL A 36 -26.69 1.80 -15.24
N VAL A 37 -26.67 0.56 -15.71
CA VAL A 37 -26.80 0.20 -17.12
C VAL A 37 -27.89 -0.85 -17.30
N ASP A 38 -28.64 -0.71 -18.37
CA ASP A 38 -29.65 -1.65 -18.83
C ASP A 38 -29.55 -1.78 -20.36
N LEU A 39 -29.87 -2.96 -20.89
CA LEU A 39 -29.77 -3.28 -22.32
C LEU A 39 -31.06 -3.90 -22.84
N GLU A 40 -31.46 -3.45 -24.04
CA GLU A 40 -32.39 -4.21 -24.87
C GLU A 40 -31.62 -5.02 -25.91
N THR A 41 -32.11 -6.22 -26.22
CA THR A 41 -31.39 -7.20 -27.04
C THR A 41 -32.33 -7.99 -27.94
N THR A 42 -31.80 -8.60 -29.00
CA THR A 42 -32.58 -9.46 -29.91
C THR A 42 -32.94 -10.83 -29.31
N GLY A 43 -32.52 -11.14 -28.07
CA GLY A 43 -32.71 -12.44 -27.45
C GLY A 43 -31.92 -12.60 -26.14
N GLY A 44 -31.96 -13.79 -25.55
CA GLY A 44 -31.45 -14.02 -24.18
C GLY A 44 -29.97 -14.34 -24.05
N SER A 45 -29.24 -14.55 -25.15
CA SER A 45 -27.89 -15.13 -25.14
C SER A 45 -26.85 -14.18 -25.72
N ALA A 46 -25.92 -13.72 -24.89
CA ALA A 46 -24.80 -12.87 -25.31
C ALA A 46 -23.86 -13.48 -26.37
N HIS A 47 -23.97 -14.80 -26.62
CA HIS A 47 -23.17 -15.49 -27.64
C HIS A 47 -23.85 -15.51 -29.01
N THR A 48 -25.18 -15.48 -29.04
CA THR A 48 -25.95 -15.67 -30.27
C THR A 48 -26.77 -14.45 -30.66
N ASP A 49 -27.12 -13.59 -29.70
CA ASP A 49 -27.99 -12.43 -29.87
C ASP A 49 -27.17 -11.12 -29.84
N ALA A 50 -27.80 -10.01 -30.23
CA ALA A 50 -27.17 -8.71 -30.35
C ALA A 50 -27.90 -7.64 -29.53
N ILE A 51 -27.18 -6.56 -29.19
CA ILE A 51 -27.71 -5.40 -28.46
C ILE A 51 -28.48 -4.51 -29.45
N THR A 52 -29.67 -4.06 -29.05
CA THR A 52 -30.54 -3.16 -29.84
C THR A 52 -30.70 -1.77 -29.20
N GLU A 53 -30.46 -1.63 -27.89
CA GLU A 53 -30.45 -0.35 -27.19
C GLU A 53 -29.51 -0.43 -25.98
N ILE A 54 -28.82 0.68 -25.67
CA ILE A 54 -28.07 0.86 -24.42
C ILE A 54 -28.65 2.07 -23.69
N GLY A 55 -29.00 1.88 -22.42
CA GLY A 55 -29.35 2.95 -21.49
C GLY A 55 -28.43 2.91 -20.28
N ALA A 56 -27.88 4.05 -19.88
CA ALA A 56 -27.06 4.15 -18.69
C ALA A 56 -27.19 5.51 -18.00
N VAL A 57 -27.16 5.49 -16.67
CA VAL A 57 -27.23 6.68 -15.83
C VAL A 57 -26.04 6.69 -14.88
N ARG A 58 -25.25 7.76 -14.93
CA ARG A 58 -24.08 7.96 -14.06
C ARG A 58 -24.51 8.77 -12.84
N VAL A 59 -24.28 8.23 -11.65
CA VAL A 59 -24.71 8.85 -10.38
C VAL A 59 -23.58 8.87 -9.35
N ARG A 60 -23.56 9.89 -8.49
CA ARG A 60 -22.65 9.97 -7.33
C ARG A 60 -23.32 10.73 -6.20
N GLY A 61 -23.27 10.20 -4.98
CA GLY A 61 -23.82 10.87 -3.80
C GLY A 61 -25.31 11.17 -3.85
N GLY A 62 -26.09 10.41 -4.65
CA GLY A 62 -27.51 10.64 -4.87
C GLY A 62 -27.84 11.52 -6.08
N GLU A 63 -26.85 12.19 -6.67
CA GLU A 63 -27.03 13.11 -7.80
C GLU A 63 -26.75 12.42 -9.15
N VAL A 64 -27.57 12.72 -10.15
CA VAL A 64 -27.35 12.29 -11.54
C VAL A 64 -26.30 13.19 -12.19
N LEU A 65 -25.17 12.61 -12.58
CA LEU A 65 -24.06 13.30 -13.24
C LEU A 65 -24.17 13.32 -14.76
N GLY A 66 -24.93 12.38 -15.33
CA GLY A 66 -25.14 12.30 -16.77
C GLY A 66 -25.87 11.03 -17.17
N GLU A 67 -26.37 11.04 -18.40
CA GLU A 67 -27.11 9.94 -19.00
C GLU A 67 -26.50 9.59 -20.36
N PHE A 68 -26.57 8.32 -20.71
CA PHE A 68 -26.13 7.78 -21.99
C PHE A 68 -27.25 6.89 -22.52
N GLY A 69 -27.81 7.23 -23.68
CA GLY A 69 -28.90 6.48 -24.29
C GLY A 69 -28.72 6.43 -25.80
N THR A 70 -28.75 5.25 -26.40
CA THR A 70 -28.71 5.12 -27.86
C THR A 70 -29.28 3.79 -28.34
N LEU A 71 -30.02 3.85 -29.45
CA LEU A 71 -30.34 2.65 -30.22
C LEU A 71 -29.07 2.10 -30.89
N VAL A 72 -29.05 0.81 -31.11
CA VAL A 72 -27.92 0.10 -31.72
C VAL A 72 -28.44 -0.74 -32.86
N ASP A 73 -27.80 -0.63 -34.03
CA ASP A 73 -28.05 -1.55 -35.14
C ASP A 73 -27.45 -2.93 -34.78
N PRO A 74 -28.29 -3.97 -34.59
CA PRO A 74 -27.82 -5.31 -34.24
C PRO A 74 -27.27 -6.08 -35.45
N GLY A 75 -27.30 -5.48 -36.66
CA GLY A 75 -26.87 -6.10 -37.92
C GLY A 75 -27.75 -7.26 -38.38
N ARG A 76 -28.98 -7.36 -37.85
CA ARG A 76 -29.94 -8.44 -38.09
C ARG A 76 -31.37 -7.97 -37.82
N ASP A 77 -32.35 -8.73 -38.29
CA ASP A 77 -33.75 -8.48 -37.94
C ASP A 77 -34.04 -8.76 -36.45
N ILE A 78 -34.85 -7.90 -35.85
CA ILE A 78 -35.38 -8.09 -34.50
C ILE A 78 -36.58 -9.03 -34.57
N PRO A 79 -36.59 -10.16 -33.82
CA PRO A 79 -37.74 -11.06 -33.80
C PRO A 79 -39.03 -10.34 -33.36
N PRO A 80 -40.20 -10.63 -33.97
CA PRO A 80 -41.44 -9.91 -33.67
C PRO A 80 -41.83 -9.90 -32.19
N TYR A 81 -41.55 -10.98 -31.45
CA TYR A 81 -41.86 -11.04 -30.01
C TYR A 81 -40.99 -10.09 -29.17
N ILE A 82 -39.76 -9.79 -29.59
CA ILE A 82 -38.88 -8.81 -28.94
C ILE A 82 -39.38 -7.40 -29.23
N SER A 83 -39.82 -7.12 -30.46
CA SER A 83 -40.41 -5.82 -30.81
C SER A 83 -41.69 -5.54 -30.05
N VAL A 84 -42.51 -6.55 -29.77
CA VAL A 84 -43.68 -6.40 -28.90
C VAL A 84 -43.29 -6.13 -27.44
N LEU A 85 -42.19 -6.74 -26.96
CA LEU A 85 -41.74 -6.59 -25.58
C LEU A 85 -41.10 -5.21 -25.31
N THR A 86 -40.24 -4.76 -26.21
CA THR A 86 -39.37 -3.58 -26.03
C THR A 86 -39.89 -2.34 -26.76
N GLY A 87 -40.82 -2.52 -27.70
CA GLY A 87 -41.25 -1.46 -28.62
C GLY A 87 -40.21 -1.11 -29.69
N ILE A 88 -39.05 -1.79 -29.75
CA ILE A 88 -37.99 -1.51 -30.73
C ILE A 88 -38.21 -2.36 -31.98
N THR A 89 -38.40 -1.70 -33.13
CA THR A 89 -38.58 -2.35 -34.43
C THR A 89 -37.26 -2.38 -35.23
N SER A 90 -37.12 -3.34 -36.16
CA SER A 90 -35.98 -3.35 -37.09
C SER A 90 -35.82 -2.03 -37.85
N THR A 91 -36.93 -1.34 -38.14
CA THR A 91 -36.91 -0.04 -38.83
C THR A 91 -36.32 1.08 -37.97
N MET A 92 -36.48 1.04 -36.65
CA MET A 92 -35.90 2.03 -35.73
C MET A 92 -34.37 1.91 -35.65
N VAL A 93 -33.87 0.67 -35.65
CA VAL A 93 -32.43 0.39 -35.49
C VAL A 93 -31.66 0.40 -36.80
N ALA A 94 -32.33 0.33 -37.96
CA ALA A 94 -31.67 0.26 -39.26
C ALA A 94 -30.74 1.46 -39.57
N ALA A 95 -31.05 2.64 -39.02
CA ALA A 95 -30.21 3.85 -39.16
C ALA A 95 -29.34 4.13 -37.92
N ALA A 96 -29.40 3.27 -36.90
CA ALA A 96 -28.66 3.43 -35.66
C ALA A 96 -27.19 3.00 -35.82
N PRO A 97 -26.27 3.51 -34.99
CA PRO A 97 -24.89 3.07 -35.02
C PRO A 97 -24.75 1.60 -34.60
N GLN A 98 -23.81 0.88 -35.21
CA GLN A 98 -23.46 -0.47 -34.78
C GLN A 98 -22.73 -0.45 -33.43
N ILE A 99 -22.80 -1.56 -32.70
CA ILE A 99 -22.24 -1.68 -31.35
C ILE A 99 -20.75 -1.33 -31.27
N GLY A 100 -19.96 -1.66 -32.30
CA GLY A 100 -18.52 -1.36 -32.34
C GLY A 100 -18.20 0.14 -32.27
N SER A 101 -19.10 0.99 -32.76
CA SER A 101 -18.98 2.45 -32.69
C SER A 101 -19.50 3.01 -31.36
N VAL A 102 -20.51 2.38 -30.77
CA VAL A 102 -21.13 2.80 -29.50
C VAL A 102 -20.28 2.44 -28.29
N LEU A 103 -19.68 1.26 -28.31
CA LEU A 103 -19.00 0.66 -27.16
C LEU A 103 -17.84 1.50 -26.60
N PRO A 104 -16.94 2.11 -27.41
CA PRO A 104 -15.90 3.00 -26.88
C PRO A 104 -16.47 4.18 -26.08
N HIS A 105 -17.59 4.76 -26.55
CA HIS A 105 -18.24 5.89 -25.88
C HIS A 105 -18.87 5.46 -24.55
N PHE A 106 -19.50 4.29 -24.51
CA PHE A 106 -20.02 3.72 -23.25
C PHE A 106 -18.89 3.41 -22.26
N LEU A 107 -17.77 2.82 -22.71
CA LEU A 107 -16.63 2.51 -21.84
C LEU A 107 -15.98 3.78 -21.26
N GLU A 108 -15.94 4.86 -22.03
CA GLU A 108 -15.52 6.17 -21.54
C GLU A 108 -16.51 6.72 -20.51
N PHE A 109 -17.80 6.67 -20.81
CA PHE A 109 -18.86 7.07 -19.90
C PHE A 109 -18.83 6.27 -18.57
N ALA A 110 -18.42 5.00 -18.60
CA ALA A 110 -18.29 4.14 -17.43
C ALA A 110 -16.94 4.27 -16.69
N ARG A 111 -15.99 5.05 -17.22
CA ARG A 111 -14.62 5.12 -16.68
C ARG A 111 -14.60 5.54 -15.21
N GLY A 112 -13.94 4.73 -14.39
CA GLY A 112 -13.75 4.95 -12.95
C GLY A 112 -15.00 4.69 -12.10
N ALA A 113 -16.08 4.16 -12.69
CA ALA A 113 -17.32 3.87 -11.98
C ALA A 113 -17.48 2.38 -11.63
N VAL A 114 -18.44 2.12 -10.74
CA VAL A 114 -18.96 0.79 -10.43
C VAL A 114 -20.17 0.54 -11.32
N LEU A 115 -20.15 -0.54 -12.10
CA LEU A 115 -21.29 -0.90 -12.93
C LEU A 115 -22.42 -1.47 -12.08
N VAL A 116 -23.65 -1.04 -12.33
CA VAL A 116 -24.84 -1.52 -11.64
C VAL A 116 -25.85 -1.96 -12.68
N ALA A 117 -26.49 -3.11 -12.48
CA ALA A 117 -27.56 -3.59 -13.34
C ALA A 117 -28.53 -4.45 -12.55
N HIS A 118 -29.78 -4.55 -13.01
CA HIS A 118 -30.80 -5.41 -12.40
C HIS A 118 -30.76 -6.78 -13.07
N ASN A 119 -30.12 -7.78 -12.44
CA ASN A 119 -29.65 -9.01 -13.09
C ASN A 119 -28.37 -8.83 -13.92
N ALA A 120 -27.37 -8.18 -13.30
CA ALA A 120 -26.10 -7.82 -13.92
C ALA A 120 -25.37 -8.88 -14.77
N PRO A 121 -25.43 -10.20 -14.50
CA PRO A 121 -24.82 -11.19 -15.40
C PRO A 121 -25.32 -11.12 -16.85
N PHE A 122 -26.56 -10.65 -17.07
CA PHE A 122 -27.14 -10.48 -18.39
C PHE A 122 -26.46 -9.30 -19.13
N ASP A 123 -26.65 -8.08 -18.66
CA ASP A 123 -26.18 -6.85 -19.32
C ASP A 123 -24.66 -6.83 -19.49
N LEU A 124 -23.93 -7.15 -18.41
CA LEU A 124 -22.47 -7.17 -18.42
C LEU A 124 -21.94 -8.35 -19.23
N GLY A 125 -22.74 -9.40 -19.42
CA GLY A 125 -22.43 -10.52 -20.33
C GLY A 125 -22.43 -10.06 -21.78
N PHE A 126 -23.48 -9.36 -22.21
CA PHE A 126 -23.59 -8.76 -23.55
C PHE A 126 -22.50 -7.72 -23.82
N LEU A 127 -22.25 -6.80 -22.89
CA LEU A 127 -21.18 -5.80 -23.06
C LEU A 127 -19.79 -6.44 -23.14
N ARG A 128 -19.53 -7.50 -22.35
CA ARG A 128 -18.26 -8.24 -22.40
C ARG A 128 -18.10 -8.99 -23.72
N ALA A 129 -19.17 -9.61 -24.23
CA ALA A 129 -19.18 -10.26 -25.53
C ALA A 129 -18.94 -9.24 -26.66
N ALA A 130 -19.58 -8.08 -26.60
CA ALA A 130 -19.38 -6.98 -27.55
C ALA A 130 -17.92 -6.47 -27.53
N CYS A 131 -17.32 -6.28 -26.35
CA CYS A 131 -15.89 -5.95 -26.22
C CYS A 131 -15.01 -7.00 -26.92
N ALA A 132 -15.26 -8.29 -26.66
CA ALA A 132 -14.50 -9.36 -27.27
C ALA A 132 -14.63 -9.36 -28.81
N ALA A 133 -15.85 -9.17 -29.33
CA ALA A 133 -16.12 -9.10 -30.76
C ALA A 133 -15.49 -7.87 -31.44
N SER A 134 -15.39 -6.73 -30.74
CA SER A 134 -14.75 -5.51 -31.24
C SER A 134 -13.24 -5.43 -30.97
N GLY A 135 -12.62 -6.48 -30.41
CA GLY A 135 -11.19 -6.48 -30.08
C GLY A 135 -10.81 -5.50 -28.95
N LEU A 136 -11.78 -5.07 -28.13
CA LEU A 136 -11.57 -4.15 -27.03
C LEU A 136 -11.38 -4.91 -25.71
N PRO A 137 -10.40 -4.54 -24.87
CA PRO A 137 -10.24 -5.17 -23.57
C PRO A 137 -11.40 -4.76 -22.65
N TRP A 138 -11.97 -5.75 -21.93
CA TRP A 138 -12.96 -5.46 -20.88
C TRP A 138 -12.26 -4.82 -19.66
N PRO A 139 -12.59 -3.57 -19.27
CA PRO A 139 -12.00 -2.96 -18.09
C PRO A 139 -12.36 -3.71 -16.81
N PRO A 140 -11.52 -3.67 -15.76
CA PRO A 140 -11.75 -4.38 -14.50
C PRO A 140 -12.80 -3.68 -13.63
N PHE A 141 -14.01 -3.47 -14.15
CA PHE A 141 -15.11 -2.86 -13.42
C PHE A 141 -15.50 -3.68 -12.18
N ALA A 142 -15.72 -3.00 -11.06
CA ALA A 142 -16.54 -3.54 -10.00
C ALA A 142 -18.01 -3.55 -10.45
N ALA A 143 -18.79 -4.51 -9.96
CA ALA A 143 -20.19 -4.67 -10.36
C ALA A 143 -21.12 -4.92 -9.16
N VAL A 144 -22.33 -4.36 -9.23
CA VAL A 144 -23.40 -4.52 -8.25
C VAL A 144 -24.66 -5.00 -8.98
N ASP A 145 -25.30 -6.04 -8.45
CA ASP A 145 -26.57 -6.56 -8.95
C ASP A 145 -27.70 -6.19 -7.99
N THR A 146 -28.59 -5.30 -8.43
CA THR A 146 -29.70 -4.81 -7.59
C THR A 146 -30.74 -5.89 -7.32
N ALA A 147 -30.92 -6.88 -8.20
CA ALA A 147 -31.81 -8.01 -7.97
C ALA A 147 -31.27 -8.94 -6.87
N VAL A 148 -29.95 -9.13 -6.80
CA VAL A 148 -29.31 -9.87 -5.70
C VAL A 148 -29.42 -9.10 -4.38
N LEU A 149 -29.22 -7.77 -4.40
CA LEU A 149 -29.40 -6.94 -3.21
C LEU A 149 -30.85 -7.01 -2.71
N ALA A 150 -31.83 -6.80 -3.59
CA ALA A 150 -33.26 -6.86 -3.25
C ALA A 150 -33.63 -8.21 -2.62
N ARG A 151 -33.22 -9.33 -3.21
CA ARG A 151 -33.48 -10.68 -2.64
C ARG A 151 -32.87 -10.91 -1.25
N ARG A 152 -31.84 -10.14 -0.87
CA ARG A 152 -31.20 -10.25 0.44
C ARG A 152 -31.78 -9.30 1.47
N LEU A 153 -32.37 -8.19 1.03
CA LEU A 153 -32.82 -7.10 1.89
C LEU A 153 -34.33 -7.10 2.10
N LEU A 154 -35.08 -7.60 1.12
CA LEU A 154 -36.54 -7.56 1.13
C LEU A 154 -37.11 -8.94 1.39
N THR A 155 -38.19 -8.97 2.16
CA THR A 155 -38.96 -10.18 2.47
C THR A 155 -40.06 -10.41 1.44
N ARG A 156 -40.61 -11.64 1.40
CA ARG A 156 -41.76 -11.97 0.54
C ARG A 156 -43.05 -11.25 0.95
N ASP A 157 -43.11 -10.80 2.20
CA ASP A 157 -44.24 -10.03 2.72
C ASP A 157 -44.20 -8.56 2.26
N GLU A 158 -42.99 -8.04 1.97
CA GLU A 158 -42.81 -6.69 1.42
C GLU A 158 -43.04 -6.65 -0.09
N VAL A 159 -42.47 -7.62 -0.84
CA VAL A 159 -42.60 -7.69 -2.30
C VAL A 159 -42.83 -9.13 -2.77
N PRO A 160 -43.79 -9.37 -3.70
CA PRO A 160 -44.10 -10.72 -4.18
C PRO A 160 -42.95 -11.34 -4.99
N ASN A 161 -42.12 -10.49 -5.60
CA ASN A 161 -40.93 -10.89 -6.34
C ASN A 161 -39.95 -9.70 -6.42
N CYS A 162 -38.69 -9.96 -6.79
CA CYS A 162 -37.66 -8.93 -6.93
C CYS A 162 -37.39 -8.54 -8.38
N LYS A 163 -38.42 -8.50 -9.24
CA LYS A 163 -38.30 -7.96 -10.61
C LYS A 163 -38.34 -6.43 -10.56
N LEU A 164 -37.68 -5.77 -11.51
CA LEU A 164 -37.62 -4.30 -11.58
C LEU A 164 -39.00 -3.64 -11.53
N GLY A 165 -39.97 -4.13 -12.34
CA GLY A 165 -41.34 -3.61 -12.35
C GLY A 165 -42.12 -3.78 -11.03
N THR A 166 -41.67 -4.66 -10.13
CA THR A 166 -42.23 -4.76 -8.76
C THR A 166 -41.49 -3.85 -7.78
N LEU A 167 -40.17 -3.73 -7.93
CA LEU A 167 -39.34 -2.93 -7.03
C LEU A 167 -39.49 -1.43 -7.26
N ALA A 168 -39.65 -0.99 -8.51
CA ALA A 168 -39.77 0.42 -8.85
C ALA A 168 -40.97 1.09 -8.13
N PRO A 169 -42.21 0.55 -8.18
CA PRO A 169 -43.30 1.09 -7.37
C PRO A 169 -43.07 0.99 -5.86
N PHE A 170 -42.47 -0.11 -5.38
CA PHE A 170 -42.21 -0.31 -3.95
C PHE A 170 -41.27 0.76 -3.37
N PHE A 171 -40.23 1.13 -4.12
CA PHE A 171 -39.30 2.19 -3.73
C PHE A 171 -39.75 3.59 -4.21
N SER A 172 -40.98 3.74 -4.71
CA SER A 172 -41.51 5.01 -5.22
C SER A 172 -40.61 5.66 -6.29
N ALA A 173 -40.10 4.84 -7.22
CA ALA A 173 -39.28 5.31 -8.32
C ALA A 173 -40.01 6.37 -9.16
N THR A 174 -39.26 7.39 -9.56
CA THR A 174 -39.74 8.52 -10.37
C THR A 174 -40.03 8.12 -11.81
N THR A 175 -39.29 7.14 -12.31
CA THR A 175 -39.45 6.59 -13.66
C THR A 175 -40.07 5.21 -13.59
N THR A 176 -41.13 4.99 -14.38
CA THR A 176 -41.75 3.66 -14.52
C THR A 176 -40.95 2.85 -15.54
N PRO A 177 -40.54 1.60 -15.24
CA PRO A 177 -39.90 0.73 -16.23
C PRO A 177 -40.84 0.46 -17.41
N THR A 178 -40.35 0.63 -18.63
CA THR A 178 -41.13 0.55 -19.88
C THR A 178 -40.53 -0.44 -20.88
N HIS A 179 -39.48 -1.19 -20.51
CA HIS A 179 -38.67 -1.98 -21.46
C HIS A 179 -38.01 -1.09 -22.52
N ARG A 180 -37.58 0.08 -22.07
CA ARG A 180 -36.69 0.99 -22.79
C ARG A 180 -35.47 1.18 -21.91
N ALA A 181 -34.30 0.94 -22.48
CA ALA A 181 -33.09 0.76 -21.70
C ALA A 181 -32.77 1.96 -20.79
N LEU A 182 -33.01 3.20 -21.26
CA LEU A 182 -32.74 4.39 -20.44
C LEU A 182 -33.77 4.58 -19.32
N ASP A 183 -35.04 4.27 -19.57
CA ASP A 183 -36.10 4.37 -18.55
C ASP A 183 -35.90 3.31 -17.46
N ASP A 184 -35.54 2.09 -17.86
CA ASP A 184 -35.25 0.99 -16.94
C ASP A 184 -33.97 1.24 -16.14
N ALA A 185 -32.94 1.87 -16.74
CA ALA A 185 -31.75 2.32 -16.03
C ALA A 185 -32.09 3.42 -14.98
N ARG A 186 -32.94 4.39 -15.31
CA ARG A 186 -33.42 5.43 -14.36
C ARG A 186 -34.22 4.82 -13.22
N ALA A 187 -35.17 3.92 -13.52
CA ALA A 187 -35.91 3.21 -12.49
C ALA A 187 -34.97 2.38 -11.59
N THR A 188 -33.92 1.80 -12.17
CA THR A 188 -32.90 1.04 -11.42
C THR A 188 -32.04 1.95 -10.52
N VAL A 189 -31.81 3.22 -10.87
CA VAL A 189 -31.17 4.21 -9.98
C VAL A 189 -31.99 4.40 -8.71
N ASP A 190 -33.29 4.62 -8.85
CA ASP A 190 -34.18 4.83 -7.69
C ASP A 190 -34.25 3.57 -6.81
N VAL A 191 -34.35 2.39 -7.43
CA VAL A 191 -34.28 1.11 -6.72
C VAL A 191 -32.92 0.94 -6.01
N LEU A 192 -31.80 1.30 -6.65
CA LEU A 192 -30.49 1.26 -6.02
C LEU A 192 -30.45 2.19 -4.79
N HIS A 193 -30.95 3.42 -4.90
CA HIS A 193 -31.03 4.36 -3.78
C HIS A 193 -31.82 3.79 -2.62
N GLY A 194 -33.04 3.28 -2.87
CA GLY A 194 -33.87 2.66 -1.83
C GLY A 194 -33.20 1.44 -1.18
N LEU A 195 -32.46 0.62 -1.94
CA LEU A 195 -31.68 -0.50 -1.40
C LEU A 195 -30.49 -0.03 -0.55
N LEU A 196 -29.81 1.05 -0.95
CA LEU A 196 -28.70 1.64 -0.18
C LEU A 196 -29.20 2.26 1.13
N GLU A 197 -30.37 2.91 1.13
CA GLU A 197 -31.02 3.42 2.35
C GLU A 197 -31.31 2.31 3.36
N ARG A 198 -31.76 1.13 2.89
CA ARG A 198 -31.97 -0.06 3.75
C ARG A 198 -30.66 -0.64 4.29
N LEU A 199 -29.55 -0.44 3.59
CA LEU A 199 -28.22 -0.92 3.98
C LEU A 199 -27.53 -0.04 5.03
N GLY A 200 -27.83 1.27 5.04
CA GLY A 200 -27.28 2.23 6.00
C GLY A 200 -27.44 1.78 7.47
N PRO A 201 -28.66 1.47 7.94
CA PRO A 201 -28.91 0.96 9.29
C PRO A 201 -28.19 -0.36 9.62
N LEU A 202 -27.80 -1.15 8.60
CA LEU A 202 -27.06 -2.40 8.76
C LEU A 202 -25.54 -2.20 8.82
N GLY A 203 -25.07 -0.94 8.81
CA GLY A 203 -23.66 -0.58 8.95
C GLY A 203 -22.84 -0.79 7.68
N VAL A 204 -23.48 -0.86 6.50
CA VAL A 204 -22.80 -1.00 5.21
C VAL A 204 -22.58 0.40 4.64
N THR A 205 -21.33 0.89 4.70
CA THR A 205 -21.01 2.28 4.36
C THR A 205 -19.88 2.41 3.33
N SER A 206 -19.30 1.30 2.87
CA SER A 206 -18.22 1.29 1.86
C SER A 206 -18.52 0.41 0.64
N LEU A 207 -17.85 0.70 -0.48
CA LEU A 207 -17.96 -0.06 -1.72
C LEU A 207 -17.61 -1.55 -1.55
N GLU A 208 -16.59 -1.83 -0.76
CA GLU A 208 -16.08 -3.18 -0.50
C GLU A 208 -17.11 -4.02 0.28
N GLU A 209 -17.86 -3.39 1.18
CA GLU A 209 -18.98 -4.03 1.88
C GLU A 209 -20.16 -4.28 0.93
N LEU A 210 -20.53 -3.28 0.13
CA LEU A 210 -21.63 -3.37 -0.85
C LEU A 210 -21.38 -4.46 -1.90
N THR A 211 -20.20 -4.45 -2.55
CA THR A 211 -19.80 -5.50 -3.51
C THR A 211 -19.64 -6.87 -2.85
N GLY A 212 -19.36 -6.90 -1.55
CA GLY A 212 -19.37 -8.10 -0.73
C GLY A 212 -20.78 -8.72 -0.56
N LEU A 213 -21.84 -7.94 -0.74
CA LEU A 213 -23.23 -8.38 -0.67
C LEU A 213 -23.82 -8.83 -2.00
N THR A 214 -23.23 -8.52 -3.14
CA THR A 214 -23.76 -8.96 -4.45
C THR A 214 -23.14 -10.26 -4.94
N ARG A 215 -21.91 -10.57 -4.50
CA ARG A 215 -21.21 -11.78 -4.93
C ARG A 215 -21.68 -13.03 -4.15
N GLN A 216 -21.72 -14.18 -4.83
CA GLN A 216 -21.88 -15.49 -4.19
C GLN A 216 -20.61 -15.77 -3.38
N VAL A 217 -20.73 -15.76 -2.05
CA VAL A 217 -19.67 -16.26 -1.16
C VAL A 217 -19.74 -17.78 -1.20
N ASP A 218 -18.61 -18.44 -1.43
CA ASP A 218 -18.44 -19.89 -1.25
C ASP A 218 -19.19 -20.37 0.02
N PRO A 219 -20.15 -21.31 -0.10
CA PRO A 219 -20.94 -21.82 1.01
C PRO A 219 -20.10 -22.28 2.21
N GLN A 220 -18.89 -22.81 1.98
CA GLN A 220 -17.99 -23.24 3.05
C GLN A 220 -17.49 -22.07 3.89
N ARG A 221 -17.25 -20.89 3.29
CA ARG A 221 -16.90 -19.67 4.03
C ARG A 221 -18.07 -19.11 4.82
N ARG A 222 -19.26 -19.11 4.23
CA ARG A 222 -20.48 -18.63 4.91
C ARG A 222 -20.72 -19.42 6.18
N ARG A 223 -20.53 -20.75 6.15
CA ARG A 223 -20.66 -21.62 7.33
C ARG A 223 -19.72 -21.20 8.48
N LYS A 224 -18.56 -20.63 8.18
CA LYS A 224 -17.59 -20.16 9.18
C LYS A 224 -17.85 -18.75 9.73
N ARG A 225 -18.93 -18.07 9.33
CA ARG A 225 -19.31 -16.76 9.89
C ARG A 225 -19.49 -16.77 11.41
N HIS A 226 -19.84 -17.92 11.99
CA HIS A 226 -19.94 -18.08 13.44
C HIS A 226 -18.64 -17.74 14.18
N LEU A 227 -17.47 -17.86 13.53
CA LEU A 227 -16.19 -17.46 14.10
C LEU A 227 -16.10 -15.96 14.43
N ALA A 228 -16.93 -15.13 13.77
CA ALA A 228 -17.01 -13.70 14.03
C ALA A 228 -18.07 -13.32 15.08
N ALA A 229 -18.92 -14.27 15.52
CA ALA A 229 -20.10 -13.97 16.34
C ALA A 229 -19.73 -13.43 17.73
N HIS A 230 -18.70 -14.00 18.36
CA HIS A 230 -18.26 -13.65 19.71
C HIS A 230 -17.12 -12.63 19.74
N VAL A 231 -16.73 -12.10 18.57
CA VAL A 231 -15.68 -11.08 18.49
C VAL A 231 -16.23 -9.77 19.08
N PRO A 232 -15.53 -9.11 20.02
CA PRO A 232 -15.98 -7.84 20.57
C PRO A 232 -15.88 -6.70 19.55
N HIS A 233 -16.62 -5.62 19.79
CA HIS A 233 -16.42 -4.36 19.08
C HIS A 233 -15.23 -3.59 19.68
N GLY A 234 -14.73 -2.61 18.93
CA GLY A 234 -13.64 -1.73 19.35
C GLY A 234 -12.23 -2.19 18.94
N PRO A 235 -11.21 -1.40 19.29
CA PRO A 235 -9.87 -1.59 18.76
C PRO A 235 -9.21 -2.83 19.34
N GLY A 236 -8.39 -3.50 18.54
CA GLY A 236 -7.58 -4.61 19.05
C GLY A 236 -6.89 -5.45 17.99
N VAL A 237 -6.34 -6.57 18.46
CA VAL A 237 -5.68 -7.59 17.62
C VAL A 237 -6.58 -8.81 17.49
N TYR A 238 -6.68 -9.39 16.30
CA TYR A 238 -7.28 -10.69 16.07
C TYR A 238 -6.25 -11.69 15.53
N VAL A 239 -6.39 -12.95 15.94
CA VAL A 239 -5.54 -14.06 15.51
C VAL A 239 -6.42 -15.18 14.98
N PHE A 240 -6.28 -15.50 13.70
CA PHE A 240 -6.87 -16.70 13.12
C PHE A 240 -6.01 -17.91 13.50
N ARG A 241 -6.62 -18.90 14.14
CA ARG A 241 -5.99 -20.13 14.61
C ARG A 241 -6.40 -21.32 13.74
N GLY A 242 -5.44 -22.16 13.40
CA GLY A 242 -5.63 -23.36 12.59
C GLY A 242 -6.02 -24.58 13.43
N PRO A 243 -6.07 -25.77 12.80
CA PRO A 243 -6.52 -27.01 13.43
C PRO A 243 -5.71 -27.51 14.62
N ARG A 244 -4.45 -27.10 14.76
CA ARG A 244 -3.55 -27.46 15.86
C ARG A 244 -3.33 -26.29 16.81
N ASP A 245 -4.27 -25.33 16.82
CA ASP A 245 -4.18 -24.05 17.51
C ASP A 245 -2.97 -23.19 17.10
N GLU A 246 -2.41 -23.44 15.92
CA GLU A 246 -1.32 -22.66 15.38
C GLU A 246 -1.82 -21.31 14.85
N PRO A 247 -1.10 -20.19 15.10
CA PRO A 247 -1.46 -18.89 14.56
C PRO A 247 -1.22 -18.87 13.04
N LEU A 248 -2.30 -18.75 12.28
CA LEU A 248 -2.28 -18.66 10.82
C LEU A 248 -2.05 -17.22 10.37
N TYR A 249 -2.73 -16.27 11.01
CA TYR A 249 -2.69 -14.85 10.68
C TYR A 249 -2.97 -14.00 11.92
N VAL A 250 -2.22 -12.92 12.10
CA VAL A 250 -2.45 -11.88 13.10
C VAL A 250 -2.76 -10.58 12.36
N GLY A 251 -3.79 -9.85 12.77
CA GLY A 251 -4.12 -8.54 12.22
C GLY A 251 -4.72 -7.61 13.26
N THR A 252 -4.85 -6.33 12.91
CA THR A 252 -5.43 -5.29 13.78
C THR A 252 -6.65 -4.62 13.17
N SER A 253 -7.43 -3.95 14.02
CA SER A 253 -8.52 -3.08 13.61
C SER A 253 -8.86 -2.04 14.68
N THR A 254 -9.51 -0.96 14.27
CA THR A 254 -10.29 -0.06 15.15
C THR A 254 -11.63 -0.68 15.58
N ASP A 255 -12.17 -1.64 14.82
CA ASP A 255 -13.33 -2.44 15.19
C ASP A 255 -13.13 -3.91 14.82
N LEU A 256 -12.77 -4.71 15.83
CA LEU A 256 -12.47 -6.13 15.70
C LEU A 256 -13.61 -6.91 15.00
N ARG A 257 -14.87 -6.69 15.42
CA ARG A 257 -16.01 -7.46 14.88
C ARG A 257 -16.21 -7.21 13.41
N SER A 258 -16.31 -5.95 12.99
CA SER A 258 -16.49 -5.58 11.59
C SER A 258 -15.34 -6.13 10.72
N ARG A 259 -14.10 -5.99 11.21
CA ARG A 259 -12.93 -6.50 10.48
C ARG A 259 -12.90 -8.02 10.37
N VAL A 260 -13.21 -8.76 11.43
CA VAL A 260 -13.24 -10.23 11.35
C VAL A 260 -14.38 -10.70 10.45
N ARG A 261 -15.56 -10.04 10.51
CA ARG A 261 -16.69 -10.33 9.62
C ARG A 261 -16.35 -10.14 8.15
N SER A 262 -15.52 -9.15 7.80
CA SER A 262 -15.15 -8.86 6.41
C SER A 262 -14.44 -10.04 5.72
N TYR A 263 -13.75 -10.90 6.46
CA TYR A 263 -13.10 -12.11 5.90
C TYR A 263 -14.09 -13.18 5.43
N PHE A 264 -15.32 -13.14 5.92
CA PHE A 264 -16.39 -14.09 5.60
C PHE A 264 -17.46 -13.49 4.67
N THR A 265 -17.20 -12.30 4.10
CA THR A 265 -18.03 -11.68 3.07
C THR A 265 -17.39 -11.88 1.70
N ALA A 266 -18.11 -11.53 0.64
CA ALA A 266 -17.57 -11.68 -0.72
C ALA A 266 -16.61 -10.56 -1.12
N GLY A 267 -16.38 -9.58 -0.23
CA GLY A 267 -15.45 -8.47 -0.42
C GLY A 267 -13.99 -8.90 -0.24
N GLU A 268 -13.71 -10.06 0.39
CA GLU A 268 -12.35 -10.59 0.50
C GLU A 268 -11.92 -11.32 -0.78
N GLN A 269 -11.13 -10.62 -1.60
CA GLN A 269 -10.69 -11.11 -2.91
C GLN A 269 -9.29 -11.73 -2.89
N ARG A 270 -8.56 -11.64 -1.76
CA ARG A 270 -7.18 -12.12 -1.69
C ARG A 270 -7.18 -13.64 -1.53
N SER A 271 -6.85 -14.36 -2.60
CA SER A 271 -6.79 -15.83 -2.65
C SER A 271 -6.07 -16.47 -1.46
N ARG A 272 -4.96 -15.86 -1.01
CA ARG A 272 -4.19 -16.30 0.16
C ARG A 272 -4.92 -16.13 1.50
N MET A 273 -5.67 -15.04 1.68
CA MET A 273 -6.52 -14.87 2.87
C MET A 273 -7.73 -15.78 2.81
N THR A 274 -8.22 -16.00 1.60
CA THR A 274 -9.25 -16.97 1.29
C THR A 274 -8.84 -18.38 1.75
N GLU A 275 -7.69 -18.88 1.34
CA GLU A 275 -7.13 -20.14 1.83
C GLU A 275 -7.01 -20.19 3.37
N MET A 276 -6.48 -19.12 3.98
CA MET A 276 -6.33 -19.00 5.43
C MET A 276 -7.65 -19.17 6.19
N VAL A 277 -8.71 -18.47 5.75
CA VAL A 277 -10.05 -18.58 6.33
C VAL A 277 -10.63 -19.99 6.15
N GLY A 278 -10.30 -20.64 5.02
CA GLY A 278 -10.60 -22.05 4.77
C GLY A 278 -9.97 -23.00 5.79
N LEU A 279 -8.79 -22.67 6.32
CA LEU A 279 -8.10 -23.46 7.36
C LEU A 279 -8.48 -23.06 8.79
N ALA A 280 -8.90 -21.81 9.01
CA ALA A 280 -9.16 -21.30 10.35
C ALA A 280 -10.29 -22.07 11.07
N GLN A 281 -10.05 -22.40 12.34
CA GLN A 281 -11.03 -23.06 13.23
C GLN A 281 -11.47 -22.16 14.38
N ARG A 282 -10.66 -21.16 14.75
CA ARG A 282 -10.97 -20.23 15.84
C ARG A 282 -10.41 -18.85 15.53
N VAL A 283 -11.08 -17.81 16.03
CA VAL A 283 -10.54 -16.45 16.08
C VAL A 283 -10.33 -16.09 17.54
N GLU A 284 -9.09 -15.84 17.91
CA GLU A 284 -8.71 -15.25 19.19
C GLU A 284 -8.63 -13.74 19.05
N THR A 285 -9.03 -13.00 20.09
CA THR A 285 -9.08 -11.55 20.05
C THR A 285 -8.50 -10.95 21.31
N LEU A 286 -7.72 -9.88 21.15
CA LEU A 286 -7.10 -9.13 22.22
C LEU A 286 -7.58 -7.68 22.10
N PRO A 287 -8.64 -7.29 22.85
CA PRO A 287 -9.07 -5.90 22.94
C PRO A 287 -7.91 -5.01 23.39
N CYS A 288 -7.85 -3.82 22.80
CA CYS A 288 -6.85 -2.80 23.10
C CYS A 288 -7.57 -1.50 23.44
N ALA A 289 -6.90 -0.61 24.16
CA ALA A 289 -7.37 0.72 24.47
C ALA A 289 -7.55 1.57 23.21
N HIS A 290 -6.62 1.47 22.26
CA HIS A 290 -6.61 2.26 21.03
C HIS A 290 -5.74 1.62 19.93
N ASP A 291 -5.73 2.22 18.74
CA ASP A 291 -5.04 1.76 17.52
C ASP A 291 -3.51 1.62 17.67
N LEU A 292 -2.82 2.52 18.39
CA LEU A 292 -1.38 2.36 18.64
C LEU A 292 -1.09 1.07 19.42
N GLU A 293 -1.84 0.78 20.49
CA GLU A 293 -1.66 -0.46 21.25
C GLU A 293 -1.93 -1.68 20.38
N ALA A 294 -3.01 -1.66 19.60
CA ALA A 294 -3.34 -2.73 18.68
C ALA A 294 -2.18 -2.99 17.70
N SER A 295 -1.65 -1.95 17.07
CA SER A 295 -0.54 -2.03 16.11
C SER A 295 0.74 -2.58 16.73
N VAL A 296 1.08 -2.15 17.95
CA VAL A 296 2.26 -2.64 18.68
C VAL A 296 2.08 -4.11 19.09
N ARG A 297 0.91 -4.49 19.61
CA ARG A 297 0.63 -5.88 19.99
C ARG A 297 0.65 -6.81 18.78
N GLU A 298 0.11 -6.40 17.63
CA GLU A 298 0.23 -7.14 16.36
C GLU A 298 1.67 -7.38 15.98
N LEU A 299 2.48 -6.32 15.97
CA LEU A 299 3.90 -6.42 15.63
C LEU A 299 4.62 -7.43 16.53
N ARG A 300 4.40 -7.36 17.85
CA ARG A 300 4.99 -8.28 18.83
C ARG A 300 4.50 -9.72 18.63
N LEU A 301 3.22 -9.93 18.34
CA LEU A 301 2.64 -11.25 18.08
C LEU A 301 3.14 -11.85 16.76
N ILE A 302 3.25 -11.06 15.70
CA ILE A 302 3.83 -11.49 14.42
C ILE A 302 5.29 -11.91 14.62
N ALA A 303 6.09 -11.11 15.34
CA ALA A 303 7.49 -11.43 15.61
C ALA A 303 7.65 -12.71 16.43
N ARG A 304 6.79 -12.92 17.45
CA ARG A 304 6.81 -14.11 18.31
C ARG A 304 6.37 -15.38 17.59
N HIS A 305 5.28 -15.30 16.83
CA HIS A 305 4.59 -16.48 16.28
C HIS A 305 4.93 -16.78 14.81
N LYS A 306 5.44 -15.79 14.08
CA LYS A 306 5.77 -15.86 12.65
C LYS A 306 4.67 -16.51 11.78
N PRO A 307 3.39 -16.07 11.89
CA PRO A 307 2.26 -16.75 11.27
C PRO A 307 2.44 -16.91 9.77
N ARG A 308 2.01 -18.04 9.20
CA ARG A 308 2.26 -18.40 7.79
C ARG A 308 1.69 -17.36 6.81
N TYR A 309 0.55 -16.76 7.13
CA TYR A 309 -0.15 -15.85 6.22
C TYR A 309 0.25 -14.38 6.37
N ASN A 310 0.91 -13.98 7.47
CA ASN A 310 1.55 -12.67 7.57
C ASN A 310 2.77 -12.59 6.65
N LYS A 311 2.89 -11.48 5.92
CA LYS A 311 4.06 -11.20 5.06
C LYS A 311 4.94 -10.12 5.66
N ARG A 312 4.32 -8.99 6.03
CA ARG A 312 4.98 -7.86 6.66
C ARG A 312 5.37 -8.22 8.08
N SER A 313 6.51 -7.70 8.55
CA SER A 313 6.98 -7.83 9.94
C SER A 313 7.22 -9.26 10.45
N ARG A 314 7.05 -10.28 9.59
CA ARG A 314 7.22 -11.71 9.96
C ARG A 314 8.66 -12.08 10.26
N PHE A 315 9.61 -11.43 9.58
CA PHE A 315 11.04 -11.71 9.71
C PHE A 315 11.83 -10.40 9.84
N PRO A 316 11.68 -9.66 10.94
CA PRO A 316 12.44 -8.42 11.16
C PRO A 316 13.95 -8.69 11.13
N GLU A 317 14.40 -9.89 11.49
CA GLU A 317 15.81 -10.32 11.42
C GLU A 317 16.38 -10.42 9.99
N ARG A 318 15.52 -10.35 8.96
CA ARG A 318 15.96 -10.34 7.56
C ARG A 318 16.29 -8.94 7.06
N ALA A 319 15.93 -7.89 7.81
CA ALA A 319 16.23 -6.52 7.47
C ALA A 319 17.74 -6.33 7.23
N LEU A 320 18.08 -5.48 6.26
CA LEU A 320 19.45 -5.13 5.96
C LEU A 320 19.84 -3.83 6.65
N TRP A 321 21.09 -3.77 7.07
CA TRP A 321 21.68 -2.64 7.76
C TRP A 321 23.03 -2.33 7.15
N ILE A 322 23.41 -1.07 7.11
CA ILE A 322 24.77 -0.65 6.80
C ILE A 322 25.42 -0.31 8.13
N ARG A 323 26.59 -0.88 8.41
CA ARG A 323 27.43 -0.48 9.54
C ARG A 323 28.76 0.04 9.06
N LEU A 324 29.34 0.95 9.84
CA LEU A 324 30.75 1.25 9.81
C LEU A 324 31.49 0.20 10.66
N THR A 325 32.56 -0.38 10.14
CA THR A 325 33.33 -1.39 10.88
C THR A 325 34.13 -0.78 12.02
N ASP A 326 34.36 -1.57 13.08
CA ASP A 326 35.23 -1.21 14.19
C ASP A 326 36.63 -1.80 13.92
N GLU A 327 37.42 -1.08 13.13
CA GLU A 327 38.80 -1.41 12.79
C GLU A 327 39.59 -0.09 12.56
N PRO A 328 40.94 -0.09 12.57
CA PRO A 328 41.72 1.14 12.41
C PRO A 328 41.40 1.97 11.15
N PHE A 329 40.98 1.29 10.08
CA PHE A 329 40.52 1.89 8.83
C PHE A 329 39.08 1.41 8.53
N PRO A 330 38.06 2.03 9.16
CA PRO A 330 36.68 1.60 9.04
C PRO A 330 36.15 1.57 7.59
N ARG A 331 35.32 0.59 7.27
CA ARG A 331 34.63 0.47 5.97
C ARG A 331 33.14 0.26 6.17
N LEU A 332 32.38 0.46 5.10
CA LEU A 332 30.96 0.12 5.08
C LEU A 332 30.77 -1.38 4.90
N SER A 333 29.85 -1.96 5.66
CA SER A 333 29.47 -3.37 5.57
C SER A 333 27.96 -3.52 5.67
N VAL A 334 27.37 -4.24 4.71
CA VAL A 334 25.95 -4.59 4.74
C VAL A 334 25.77 -5.85 5.58
N VAL A 335 25.01 -5.76 6.66
CA VAL A 335 24.78 -6.83 7.63
C VAL A 335 23.28 -7.06 7.87
N ARG A 336 22.91 -8.22 8.41
CA ARG A 336 21.53 -8.55 8.81
C ARG A 336 21.26 -8.35 10.31
N ARG A 337 22.32 -8.18 11.10
CA ARG A 337 22.23 -7.98 12.55
C ARG A 337 23.15 -6.85 12.96
N VAL A 338 22.65 -6.00 13.84
CA VAL A 338 23.40 -4.93 14.48
C VAL A 338 23.55 -5.36 15.94
N ALA A 339 24.79 -5.44 16.43
CA ALA A 339 25.02 -5.79 17.83
C ALA A 339 24.48 -4.66 18.74
N PRO A 340 24.00 -4.99 19.95
CA PRO A 340 23.62 -3.96 20.90
C PRO A 340 24.84 -3.08 21.26
N GLY A 341 24.67 -1.75 21.27
CA GLY A 341 25.78 -0.80 21.42
C GLY A 341 26.66 -0.62 20.17
N ALA A 342 26.30 -1.24 19.03
CA ALA A 342 27.08 -1.09 17.79
C ALA A 342 27.07 0.37 17.33
N GLY A 343 28.26 0.92 17.06
CA GLY A 343 28.50 2.32 16.73
C GLY A 343 27.66 2.90 15.59
N VAL A 344 28.27 3.14 14.43
CA VAL A 344 27.61 3.88 13.33
C VAL A 344 26.87 2.90 12.42
N PHE A 345 25.55 2.98 12.38
CA PHE A 345 24.71 2.16 11.51
C PHE A 345 23.50 2.90 10.93
N LEU A 346 23.06 2.44 9.76
CA LEU A 346 21.91 2.92 9.01
C LEU A 346 20.99 1.74 8.63
N GLY A 347 19.69 1.98 8.63
CA GLY A 347 18.69 0.97 8.30
C GLY A 347 17.46 1.05 9.22
N PRO A 348 16.56 0.05 9.16
CA PRO A 348 16.60 -1.10 8.24
C PRO A 348 16.30 -0.69 6.78
N PHE A 349 16.93 -1.38 5.84
CA PHE A 349 16.65 -1.28 4.40
C PHE A 349 15.74 -2.43 3.97
N ALA A 350 14.78 -2.12 3.09
CA ALA A 350 13.80 -3.08 2.60
C ALA A 350 14.42 -4.19 1.74
N ASP A 351 15.42 -3.83 0.94
CA ASP A 351 16.12 -4.74 0.04
C ASP A 351 17.61 -4.35 -0.12
N ARG A 352 18.34 -5.23 -0.81
CA ARG A 352 19.78 -5.05 -1.05
C ARG A 352 20.08 -3.85 -1.95
N ARG A 353 19.21 -3.55 -2.90
CA ARG A 353 19.37 -2.43 -3.83
C ARG A 353 19.32 -1.09 -3.09
N ALA A 354 18.40 -0.93 -2.13
CA ALA A 354 18.32 0.26 -1.29
C ALA A 354 19.56 0.40 -0.39
N ALA A 355 20.04 -0.71 0.20
CA ALA A 355 21.27 -0.68 0.99
C ALA A 355 22.48 -0.28 0.15
N ASP A 356 22.65 -0.88 -1.04
CA ASP A 356 23.75 -0.55 -1.95
C ASP A 356 23.66 0.90 -2.45
N ALA A 357 22.46 1.42 -2.73
CA ALA A 357 22.27 2.83 -3.11
C ALA A 357 22.74 3.81 -2.02
N ALA A 358 22.49 3.52 -0.74
CA ALA A 358 23.00 4.33 0.36
C ALA A 358 24.51 4.17 0.54
N VAL A 359 25.07 2.96 0.38
CA VAL A 359 26.53 2.73 0.38
C VAL A 359 27.20 3.53 -0.73
N ASP A 360 26.65 3.51 -1.94
CA ASP A 360 27.16 4.25 -3.08
C ASP A 360 27.10 5.77 -2.83
N ALA A 361 26.00 6.29 -2.28
CA ALA A 361 25.89 7.70 -1.92
C ALA A 361 26.99 8.13 -0.92
N VAL A 362 27.23 7.32 0.12
CA VAL A 362 28.30 7.62 1.09
C VAL A 362 29.67 7.58 0.42
N HIS A 363 29.95 6.62 -0.44
CA HIS A 363 31.24 6.56 -1.13
C HIS A 363 31.39 7.56 -2.30
N ASP A 364 30.31 8.19 -2.74
CA ASP A 364 30.36 9.31 -3.68
C ASP A 364 30.69 10.62 -2.95
N ALA A 365 30.47 10.68 -1.63
CA ALA A 365 30.82 11.82 -0.77
C ALA A 365 32.17 11.66 -0.06
N LEU A 366 32.48 10.46 0.41
CA LEU A 366 33.63 10.18 1.28
C LEU A 366 34.58 9.15 0.65
N PRO A 367 35.91 9.39 0.66
CA PRO A 367 36.91 8.46 0.13
C PRO A 367 37.21 7.30 1.09
N LEU A 368 36.16 6.67 1.63
CA LEU A 368 36.27 5.47 2.46
C LEU A 368 36.66 4.26 1.62
N ARG A 369 37.51 3.40 2.19
CA ARG A 369 37.95 2.17 1.54
C ARG A 369 36.78 1.23 1.26
N ARG A 370 36.86 0.54 0.13
CA ARG A 370 35.91 -0.52 -0.29
C ARG A 370 36.53 -1.92 -0.27
N CYS A 371 37.85 -2.00 -0.15
CA CYS A 371 38.55 -3.28 -0.10
C CYS A 371 38.16 -4.07 1.16
N GLY A 372 38.02 -5.38 1.01
CA GLY A 372 37.77 -6.29 2.11
C GLY A 372 39.03 -6.57 2.94
N GLY A 373 38.88 -7.41 3.97
CA GLY A 373 39.99 -7.89 4.80
C GLY A 373 40.45 -6.90 5.87
N ARG A 374 41.29 -7.38 6.79
CA ARG A 374 42.01 -6.54 7.76
C ARG A 374 43.15 -5.83 7.02
N LEU A 375 43.24 -4.52 7.19
CA LEU A 375 44.26 -3.73 6.49
C LEU A 375 45.49 -3.49 7.35
N VAL A 376 46.67 -3.80 6.82
CA VAL A 376 47.97 -3.41 7.35
C VAL A 376 48.63 -2.53 6.28
N PRO A 377 48.85 -1.23 6.54
CA PRO A 377 49.51 -0.35 5.58
C PRO A 377 50.91 -0.83 5.25
N SER A 378 51.29 -0.80 3.96
CA SER A 378 52.65 -1.05 3.50
C SER A 378 52.97 -0.13 2.31
N PRO A 379 54.12 0.57 2.31
CA PRO A 379 54.57 1.36 1.16
C PRO A 379 54.67 0.55 -0.14
N ASP A 380 54.96 -0.75 -0.04
CA ASP A 380 55.10 -1.66 -1.17
C ASP A 380 53.75 -2.13 -1.76
N HIS A 381 52.64 -1.77 -1.12
CA HIS A 381 51.32 -2.16 -1.61
C HIS A 381 50.97 -1.35 -2.87
N PRO A 382 50.59 -2.00 -3.99
CA PRO A 382 50.21 -1.26 -5.20
C PRO A 382 48.92 -0.45 -4.98
N ALA A 383 48.89 0.77 -5.50
CA ALA A 383 47.71 1.62 -5.47
C ALA A 383 46.60 1.02 -6.35
N CYS A 384 45.42 0.80 -5.76
CA CYS A 384 44.28 0.27 -6.51
C CYS A 384 43.62 1.34 -7.40
N ALA A 385 42.80 0.92 -8.37
CA ALA A 385 42.09 1.84 -9.26
C ALA A 385 41.23 2.87 -8.51
N LEU A 386 40.64 2.52 -7.36
CA LEU A 386 39.85 3.45 -6.55
C LEU A 386 40.71 4.55 -5.93
N ALA A 387 41.95 4.25 -5.55
CA ALA A 387 42.91 5.25 -5.09
C ALA A 387 43.31 6.19 -6.25
N GLY A 388 43.62 5.62 -7.42
CA GLY A 388 43.95 6.43 -8.61
C GLY A 388 42.81 7.35 -9.08
N MET A 389 41.55 6.99 -8.81
CA MET A 389 40.38 7.82 -9.07
C MET A 389 40.00 8.77 -7.92
N GLY A 390 40.78 8.83 -6.84
CA GLY A 390 40.46 9.64 -5.65
C GLY A 390 39.23 9.17 -4.86
N ARG A 391 38.71 7.96 -5.12
CA ARG A 391 37.55 7.37 -4.41
C ARG A 391 37.94 6.62 -3.14
N CYS A 392 39.22 6.62 -2.80
CA CYS A 392 39.79 6.08 -1.57
C CYS A 392 41.06 6.85 -1.24
N GLY A 393 41.28 7.22 0.02
CA GLY A 393 42.53 7.89 0.44
C GLY A 393 43.77 6.98 0.51
N ALA A 394 43.66 5.75 0.01
CA ALA A 394 44.77 4.79 -0.07
C ALA A 394 45.52 4.51 1.25
N PRO A 395 44.82 4.21 2.37
CA PRO A 395 45.49 3.81 3.61
C PRO A 395 46.32 2.53 3.45
N CYS A 396 46.07 1.72 2.41
CA CYS A 396 46.81 0.50 2.14
C CYS A 396 48.28 0.74 1.75
N THR A 397 48.56 1.85 1.07
CA THR A 397 49.93 2.23 0.66
C THR A 397 50.61 3.13 1.70
N GLY A 398 49.93 3.43 2.80
CA GLY A 398 50.38 4.42 3.79
C GLY A 398 50.16 5.89 3.38
N ALA A 399 49.51 6.16 2.23
CA ALA A 399 49.31 7.52 1.72
C ALA A 399 48.35 8.37 2.57
N GLN A 400 47.48 7.73 3.35
CA GLN A 400 46.62 8.39 4.33
C GLN A 400 46.88 7.79 5.71
N SER A 401 47.13 8.65 6.70
CA SER A 401 47.38 8.23 8.06
C SER A 401 46.09 7.69 8.71
N ARG A 402 46.24 6.97 9.82
CA ARG A 402 45.09 6.50 10.61
C ARG A 402 44.25 7.67 11.15
N ALA A 403 44.88 8.78 11.52
CA ALA A 403 44.20 9.95 12.05
C ALA A 403 43.33 10.62 10.96
N ASP A 404 43.92 10.90 9.80
CA ASP A 404 43.21 11.54 8.67
C ASP A 404 42.06 10.66 8.16
N TYR A 405 42.27 9.34 8.14
CA TYR A 405 41.20 8.39 7.79
C TYR A 405 40.07 8.41 8.81
N ALA A 406 40.40 8.49 10.11
CA ALA A 406 39.41 8.57 11.17
C ALA A 406 38.57 9.86 11.08
N GLU A 407 39.16 11.00 10.71
CA GLU A 407 38.42 12.23 10.43
C GLU A 407 37.44 12.07 9.26
N THR A 408 37.87 11.41 8.19
CA THR A 408 36.98 11.08 7.05
C THR A 408 35.81 10.20 7.49
N ALA A 409 36.08 9.17 8.30
CA ALA A 409 35.06 8.28 8.83
C ALA A 409 34.13 8.97 9.85
N ALA A 410 34.65 9.96 10.59
CA ALA A 410 33.89 10.75 11.55
C ALA A 410 32.79 11.58 10.87
N VAL A 411 32.97 12.01 9.61
CA VAL A 411 31.90 12.69 8.86
C VAL A 411 30.63 11.84 8.78
N LEU A 412 30.75 10.54 8.49
CA LEU A 412 29.59 9.65 8.49
C LEU A 412 29.03 9.44 9.90
N ALA A 413 29.90 9.31 10.91
CA ALA A 413 29.48 9.15 12.30
C ALA A 413 28.65 10.35 12.78
N THR A 414 29.12 11.57 12.48
CA THR A 414 28.44 12.82 12.77
C THR A 414 27.12 12.93 12.00
N ALA A 415 27.08 12.58 10.71
CA ALA A 415 25.84 12.57 9.94
C ALA A 415 24.76 11.67 10.56
N VAL A 416 25.18 10.48 11.00
CA VAL A 416 24.30 9.49 11.64
C VAL A 416 23.78 9.97 12.99
N ALA A 417 24.60 10.70 13.74
CA ALA A 417 24.26 11.16 15.09
C ALA A 417 23.50 12.50 15.09
N THR A 418 23.96 13.48 14.33
CA THR A 418 23.55 14.89 14.43
C THR A 418 23.51 15.60 13.08
N ASP A 419 24.67 15.93 12.48
CA ASP A 419 24.78 16.84 11.34
C ASP A 419 25.08 16.13 10.02
N PRO A 420 24.09 15.96 9.12
CA PRO A 420 24.29 15.36 7.82
C PRO A 420 24.84 16.32 6.76
N ALA A 421 24.98 17.62 7.04
CA ALA A 421 25.35 18.61 6.03
C ALA A 421 26.73 18.33 5.38
N PRO A 422 27.80 18.00 6.14
CA PRO A 422 29.10 17.69 5.54
C PRO A 422 29.09 16.46 4.63
N LEU A 423 28.16 15.52 4.86
CA LEU A 423 27.98 14.33 4.03
C LEU A 423 27.11 14.61 2.79
N CYS A 424 26.02 15.35 2.95
CA CYS A 424 25.00 15.53 1.93
C CYS A 424 25.23 16.72 1.00
N ALA A 425 25.80 17.84 1.49
CA ALA A 425 25.97 19.06 0.70
C ALA A 425 26.83 18.86 -0.57
N PRO A 426 27.96 18.12 -0.52
CA PRO A 426 28.74 17.86 -1.74
C PRO A 426 27.98 17.05 -2.80
N LEU A 427 27.12 16.12 -2.35
CA LEU A 427 26.30 15.30 -3.23
C LEU A 427 25.20 16.12 -3.89
N LEU A 428 24.52 16.98 -3.13
CA LEU A 428 23.47 17.86 -3.63
C LEU A 428 24.02 18.88 -4.63
N GLY A 429 25.17 19.52 -4.31
CA GLY A 429 25.84 20.40 -5.27
C GLY A 429 26.28 19.68 -6.55
N ARG A 430 26.58 18.38 -6.48
CA ARG A 430 26.85 17.56 -7.68
C ARG A 430 25.59 17.29 -8.51
N VAL A 431 24.44 17.07 -7.87
CA VAL A 431 23.14 16.95 -8.58
C VAL A 431 22.84 18.24 -9.34
N GLU A 432 23.03 19.40 -8.70
CA GLU A 432 22.83 20.71 -9.32
C GLU A 432 23.75 20.92 -10.53
N ARG A 433 25.04 20.63 -10.40
CA ARG A 433 25.98 20.71 -11.54
C ARG A 433 25.56 19.82 -12.70
N LEU A 434 25.22 18.55 -12.44
CA LEU A 434 24.76 17.63 -13.48
C LEU A 434 23.48 18.12 -14.16
N ALA A 435 22.57 18.76 -13.41
CA ALA A 435 21.36 19.35 -13.98
C ALA A 435 21.68 20.55 -14.89
N VAL A 436 22.60 21.44 -14.48
CA VAL A 436 23.07 22.57 -15.30
C VAL A 436 23.77 22.10 -16.57
N GLU A 437 24.53 21.01 -16.50
CA GLU A 437 25.19 20.37 -17.65
C GLU A 437 24.22 19.61 -18.59
N GLY A 438 22.91 19.56 -18.28
CA GLY A 438 21.92 18.81 -19.07
C GLY A 438 21.99 17.30 -18.89
N ARG A 439 22.76 16.79 -17.92
CA ARG A 439 22.92 15.36 -17.61
C ARG A 439 21.83 14.85 -16.66
N PHE A 440 20.58 14.97 -17.09
CA PHE A 440 19.42 14.73 -16.23
C PHE A 440 19.30 13.29 -15.72
N GLU A 441 19.72 12.30 -16.50
CA GLU A 441 19.69 10.89 -16.08
C GLU A 441 20.67 10.62 -14.92
N ASP A 442 21.90 11.13 -15.04
CA ASP A 442 22.91 11.01 -13.99
C ASP A 442 22.48 11.77 -12.72
N ALA A 443 21.93 12.98 -12.90
CA ALA A 443 21.37 13.77 -11.81
C ALA A 443 20.24 13.01 -11.09
N ALA A 444 19.34 12.36 -11.83
CA ALA A 444 18.25 11.57 -11.27
C ALA A 444 18.74 10.34 -10.50
N VAL A 445 19.74 9.62 -11.02
CA VAL A 445 20.35 8.47 -10.32
C VAL A 445 20.98 8.91 -9.01
N LEU A 446 21.77 9.99 -9.02
CA LEU A 446 22.42 10.51 -7.82
C LEU A 446 21.40 11.03 -6.81
N ARG A 447 20.42 11.82 -7.25
CA ARG A 447 19.30 12.30 -6.43
C ARG A 447 18.58 11.16 -5.73
N ASP A 448 18.24 10.10 -6.45
CA ASP A 448 17.51 8.97 -5.89
C ASP A 448 18.35 8.21 -4.85
N ARG A 449 19.67 8.08 -5.05
CA ARG A 449 20.61 7.52 -4.04
C ARG A 449 20.67 8.40 -2.78
N ILE A 450 20.81 9.72 -2.95
CA ILE A 450 20.80 10.67 -1.83
C ILE A 450 19.49 10.55 -1.06
N ALA A 451 18.35 10.46 -1.73
CA ALA A 451 17.06 10.31 -1.08
C ALA A 451 16.95 9.03 -0.24
N VAL A 452 17.60 7.93 -0.64
CA VAL A 452 17.67 6.71 0.18
C VAL A 452 18.54 6.92 1.42
N LEU A 453 19.71 7.55 1.26
CA LEU A 453 20.62 7.88 2.37
C LEU A 453 19.97 8.82 3.38
N VAL A 454 19.39 9.93 2.92
CA VAL A 454 18.74 10.95 3.78
C VAL A 454 17.56 10.35 4.56
N ARG A 455 16.74 9.50 3.93
CA ARG A 455 15.66 8.79 4.65
C ARG A 455 16.22 7.87 5.74
N ALA A 456 17.33 7.19 5.49
CA ALA A 456 17.97 6.34 6.49
C ALA A 456 18.57 7.16 7.66
N LEU A 457 19.21 8.30 7.38
CA LEU A 457 19.71 9.23 8.39
C LEU A 457 18.58 9.80 9.23
N HIS A 458 17.52 10.29 8.59
CA HIS A 458 16.35 10.85 9.26
C HIS A 458 15.70 9.84 10.20
N ARG A 459 15.47 8.61 9.71
CA ARG A 459 14.97 7.51 10.53
C ARG A 459 15.89 7.27 11.72
N ARG A 460 17.20 7.12 11.50
CA ARG A 460 18.15 6.79 12.57
C ARG A 460 18.20 7.85 13.67
N GLN A 461 18.20 9.14 13.30
CA GLN A 461 18.20 10.25 14.26
C GLN A 461 16.92 10.27 15.09
N ARG A 462 15.75 10.05 14.46
CA ARG A 462 14.45 10.03 15.14
C ARG A 462 14.25 8.85 16.07
N LEU A 463 14.72 7.67 15.67
CA LEU A 463 14.73 6.50 16.54
C LEU A 463 15.65 6.73 17.76
N ALA A 464 16.80 7.36 17.55
CA ALA A 464 17.72 7.73 18.64
C ALA A 464 17.06 8.66 19.66
N LEU A 465 16.32 9.65 19.16
CA LEU A 465 15.61 10.63 19.97
C LEU A 465 14.65 9.94 20.95
N LEU A 466 13.77 9.05 20.48
CA LEU A 466 12.84 8.35 21.38
C LEU A 466 13.53 7.34 22.29
N ALA A 467 14.58 6.67 21.80
CA ALA A 467 15.33 5.69 22.60
C ALA A 467 16.02 6.33 23.82
N ARG A 468 16.40 7.61 23.72
CA ARG A 468 17.04 8.36 24.81
C ARG A 468 16.08 8.91 25.85
N VAL A 469 14.77 8.96 25.57
CA VAL A 469 13.78 9.51 26.51
C VAL A 469 13.39 8.40 27.51
N PRO A 470 13.72 8.55 28.82
CA PRO A 470 13.37 7.55 29.82
C PRO A 470 11.88 7.21 29.85
N GLU A 471 11.03 8.23 29.86
CA GLU A 471 9.57 8.08 29.82
C GLU A 471 8.92 9.29 29.15
N LEU A 472 7.91 9.03 28.33
CA LEU A 472 7.01 10.04 27.77
C LEU A 472 5.57 9.52 27.81
N THR A 473 4.64 10.44 28.01
CA THR A 473 3.21 10.16 28.05
C THR A 473 2.50 10.96 26.96
N LEU A 474 1.77 10.26 26.10
CA LEU A 474 1.00 10.83 24.99
C LEU A 474 -0.49 10.70 25.28
N ALA A 475 -1.26 11.71 24.91
CA ALA A 475 -2.71 11.68 24.95
C ALA A 475 -3.29 12.16 23.62
N ARG A 476 -4.23 11.43 23.05
CA ARG A 476 -4.93 11.81 21.82
C ARG A 476 -6.45 11.78 22.07
N PRO A 477 -7.23 12.72 21.53
CA PRO A 477 -8.69 12.63 21.59
C PRO A 477 -9.18 11.31 20.99
N ASP A 478 -10.12 10.65 21.67
CA ASP A 478 -10.73 9.39 21.21
C ASP A 478 -11.93 9.59 20.26
N GLY A 479 -12.34 10.85 20.04
CA GLY A 479 -13.49 11.22 19.21
C GLY A 479 -14.84 11.25 19.95
N SER A 480 -14.91 10.74 21.19
CA SER A 480 -16.10 10.71 22.04
C SER A 480 -16.05 11.71 23.22
N GLY A 481 -15.02 12.55 23.25
CA GLY A 481 -14.75 13.51 24.32
C GLY A 481 -13.86 12.96 25.44
N GLY A 482 -13.32 11.74 25.29
CA GLY A 482 -12.28 11.16 26.12
C GLY A 482 -10.90 11.22 25.46
N TRP A 483 -9.96 10.46 26.04
CA TRP A 483 -8.55 10.46 25.66
C TRP A 483 -7.99 9.04 25.58
N ALA A 484 -7.37 8.71 24.46
CA ALA A 484 -6.47 7.58 24.32
C ALA A 484 -5.10 7.95 24.91
N LEU A 485 -4.62 7.16 25.88
CA LEU A 485 -3.41 7.42 26.66
C LEU A 485 -2.35 6.37 26.36
N SER A 486 -1.11 6.79 26.13
CA SER A 486 0.01 5.90 25.86
C SER A 486 1.22 6.29 26.70
N VAL A 487 1.77 5.33 27.45
CA VAL A 487 3.03 5.49 28.19
C VAL A 487 4.12 4.77 27.42
N VAL A 488 5.19 5.50 27.13
CA VAL A 488 6.31 5.03 26.32
C VAL A 488 7.59 5.21 27.13
N ARG A 489 8.44 4.19 27.19
CA ARG A 489 9.75 4.24 27.83
C ARG A 489 10.83 3.84 26.83
N ARG A 490 11.83 4.71 26.62
CA ARG A 490 12.92 4.49 25.65
C ARG A 490 12.45 4.03 24.26
N GLY A 491 11.37 4.63 23.77
CA GLY A 491 10.78 4.31 22.45
C GLY A 491 9.95 3.02 22.37
N ARG A 492 9.72 2.34 23.51
CA ARG A 492 8.84 1.17 23.64
C ARG A 492 7.49 1.57 24.22
N LEU A 493 6.38 1.08 23.68
CA LEU A 493 5.07 1.23 24.33
C LEU A 493 4.99 0.28 25.54
N VAL A 494 4.83 0.82 26.74
CA VAL A 494 4.84 0.05 28.00
C VAL A 494 3.47 -0.04 28.67
N ALA A 495 2.57 0.88 28.35
CA ALA A 495 1.19 0.85 28.80
C ALA A 495 0.28 1.66 27.87
N ALA A 496 -0.98 1.28 27.79
CA ALA A 496 -2.01 1.97 27.02
C ALA A 496 -3.34 1.93 27.77
N GLY A 497 -4.13 2.99 27.66
CA GLY A 497 -5.40 3.13 28.36
C GLY A 497 -6.31 4.18 27.73
N VAL A 498 -7.53 4.28 28.26
CA VAL A 498 -8.50 5.31 27.86
C VAL A 498 -8.99 6.03 29.11
N ALA A 499 -8.97 7.36 29.08
CA ALA A 499 -9.68 8.20 30.04
C ALA A 499 -10.99 8.68 29.40
N VAL A 500 -12.11 8.19 29.91
CA VAL A 500 -13.44 8.57 29.41
C VAL A 500 -13.75 10.05 29.62
N ARG A 501 -14.75 10.57 28.91
CA ARG A 501 -15.19 11.96 29.06
C ARG A 501 -15.48 12.31 30.52
N GLY A 502 -14.91 13.42 30.99
CA GLY A 502 -15.07 13.90 32.37
C GLY A 502 -14.13 13.26 33.39
N ALA A 503 -13.40 12.20 33.02
CA ALA A 503 -12.41 11.58 33.91
C ALA A 503 -11.13 12.43 34.00
N PRO A 504 -10.52 12.58 35.19
CA PRO A 504 -9.27 13.29 35.35
C PRO A 504 -8.10 12.49 34.75
N VAL A 505 -7.63 12.93 33.57
CA VAL A 505 -6.56 12.27 32.80
C VAL A 505 -5.32 11.97 33.64
N ARG A 506 -4.89 12.92 34.50
CA ARG A 506 -3.70 12.74 35.36
C ARG A 506 -3.85 11.58 36.35
N ALA A 507 -5.03 11.38 36.93
CA ALA A 507 -5.24 10.29 37.89
C ALA A 507 -5.21 8.91 37.20
N TYR A 508 -5.86 8.80 36.03
CA TYR A 508 -5.81 7.58 35.22
C TYR A 508 -4.39 7.27 34.74
N LEU A 509 -3.62 8.28 34.36
CA LEU A 509 -2.23 8.11 33.97
C LEU A 509 -1.37 7.54 35.12
N GLN A 510 -1.58 7.97 36.36
CA GLN A 510 -0.84 7.42 37.51
C GLN A 510 -1.14 5.92 37.72
N GLN A 511 -2.41 5.52 37.62
CA GLN A 511 -2.81 4.11 37.67
C GLN A 511 -2.18 3.31 36.52
N LEU A 512 -2.21 3.87 35.31
CA LEU A 512 -1.63 3.24 34.12
C LEU A 512 -0.10 3.06 34.26
N LYS A 513 0.60 4.06 34.80
CA LYS A 513 2.05 4.00 35.06
C LYS A 513 2.43 2.97 36.11
N THR A 514 1.57 2.74 37.11
CA THR A 514 1.80 1.74 38.17
C THR A 514 1.82 0.31 37.63
N THR A 515 1.06 0.03 36.59
CA THR A 515 0.99 -1.30 35.93
C THR A 515 1.85 -1.40 34.67
N ALA A 516 2.56 -0.33 34.31
CA ALA A 516 3.35 -0.26 33.09
C ALA A 516 4.57 -1.18 33.12
N GLU A 517 4.86 -1.78 31.96
CA GLU A 517 6.06 -2.63 31.77
C GLU A 517 7.33 -1.87 32.19
N THR A 518 8.16 -2.51 33.01
CA THR A 518 9.48 -1.97 33.37
C THR A 518 10.47 -2.27 32.25
N VAL A 519 11.16 -1.23 31.78
CA VAL A 519 12.18 -1.34 30.73
C VAL A 519 13.54 -1.08 31.36
N PRO A 520 14.44 -2.08 31.42
CA PRO A 520 15.77 -1.90 31.99
C PRO A 520 16.56 -0.85 31.20
N ASP A 521 17.49 -0.18 31.87
CA ASP A 521 18.45 0.66 31.16
C ASP A 521 19.50 -0.22 30.49
N THR A 522 19.38 -0.35 29.18
CA THR A 522 20.36 -1.03 28.35
C THR A 522 21.06 0.07 27.56
N GLU A 523 22.10 0.66 28.14
CA GLU A 523 22.85 1.78 27.56
C GLU A 523 23.07 1.58 26.04
N GLY A 524 22.48 2.47 25.24
CA GLY A 524 22.63 2.49 23.78
C GLY A 524 21.82 1.46 22.99
N GLN A 525 21.02 0.60 23.61
CA GLN A 525 20.14 -0.35 22.92
C GLN A 525 18.72 0.20 22.75
N LEU A 526 18.07 -0.12 21.63
CA LEU A 526 16.65 0.16 21.48
C LEU A 526 15.86 -0.76 22.41
N ALA A 527 15.02 -0.19 23.27
CA ALA A 527 14.12 -0.97 24.14
C ALA A 527 13.00 -1.69 23.37
N ALA A 528 12.84 -1.39 22.08
CA ALA A 528 11.86 -1.98 21.19
C ALA A 528 12.45 -2.24 19.80
N SER A 529 11.71 -2.98 18.97
CA SER A 529 12.04 -3.09 17.55
C SER A 529 11.90 -1.74 16.85
N VAL A 530 12.63 -1.52 15.75
CA VAL A 530 12.52 -0.28 14.98
C VAL A 530 11.10 0.00 14.52
N GLU A 531 10.39 -1.02 14.03
CA GLU A 531 9.00 -0.86 13.58
C GLU A 531 8.07 -0.42 14.72
N GLU A 532 8.33 -0.83 15.96
CA GLU A 532 7.56 -0.42 17.12
C GLU A 532 7.81 1.06 17.46
N THR A 533 9.08 1.46 17.54
CA THR A 533 9.43 2.86 17.81
C THR A 533 8.95 3.77 16.68
N GLU A 534 8.92 3.30 15.43
CA GLU A 534 8.29 4.03 14.31
C GLU A 534 6.77 4.18 14.48
N LEU A 535 6.06 3.17 15.00
CA LEU A 535 4.62 3.28 15.30
C LEU A 535 4.38 4.36 16.36
N VAL A 536 5.20 4.38 17.41
CA VAL A 536 5.13 5.41 18.46
C VAL A 536 5.43 6.80 17.90
N LEU A 537 6.49 6.95 17.08
CA LEU A 537 6.82 8.21 16.40
C LEU A 537 5.65 8.71 15.56
N ARG A 538 5.07 7.84 14.71
CA ARG A 538 3.92 8.20 13.88
C ARG A 538 2.76 8.66 14.75
N TRP A 539 2.44 7.94 15.83
CA TRP A 539 1.38 8.31 16.75
C TRP A 539 1.60 9.67 17.41
N MET A 540 2.82 9.93 17.89
CA MET A 540 3.22 11.21 18.48
C MET A 540 3.01 12.37 17.51
N GLU A 541 3.27 12.16 16.22
CA GLU A 541 3.17 13.21 15.19
C GLU A 541 1.78 13.36 14.55
N LYS A 542 0.88 12.40 14.76
CA LYS A 542 -0.47 12.53 14.22
C LYS A 542 -1.11 13.81 14.80
N PRO A 543 -1.82 14.62 13.99
CA PRO A 543 -2.51 15.81 14.46
C PRO A 543 -3.45 15.52 15.64
N GLY A 544 -3.44 16.39 16.64
CA GLY A 544 -4.26 16.28 17.85
C GLY A 544 -3.61 15.47 18.98
N THR A 545 -2.51 14.74 18.75
CA THR A 545 -1.74 14.10 19.83
C THR A 545 -1.07 15.18 20.69
N ARG A 546 -1.21 15.05 22.01
CA ARG A 546 -0.65 15.94 23.03
C ARG A 546 0.42 15.22 23.83
N LEU A 547 1.50 15.93 24.11
CA LEU A 547 2.52 15.52 25.06
C LEU A 547 2.06 15.92 26.47
N VAL A 548 1.84 14.94 27.35
CA VAL A 548 1.31 15.20 28.70
C VAL A 548 2.43 15.37 29.71
N GLU A 549 3.37 14.44 29.71
CA GLU A 549 4.52 14.38 30.62
C GLU A 549 5.74 13.81 29.89
N VAL A 550 6.92 14.34 30.17
CA VAL A 550 8.21 13.80 29.72
C VAL A 550 9.17 13.78 30.90
N THR A 551 9.81 12.64 31.10
CA THR A 551 10.98 12.51 31.96
C THR A 551 12.22 12.59 31.08
N GLY A 552 13.16 13.48 31.41
CA GLY A 552 14.35 13.74 30.60
C GLY A 552 14.11 14.75 29.47
N THR A 553 14.89 14.66 28.40
CA THR A 553 14.88 15.65 27.30
C THR A 553 14.39 15.02 26.00
N LEU A 554 13.29 15.56 25.45
CA LEU A 554 12.80 15.26 24.11
C LEU A 554 13.28 16.38 23.16
N ALA A 555 14.37 16.15 22.43
CA ALA A 555 14.94 17.15 21.53
C ALA A 555 15.45 16.53 20.23
N CYS A 556 15.21 17.22 19.11
CA CYS A 556 15.83 16.92 17.83
C CYS A 556 17.30 17.38 17.83
N ALA A 557 18.17 16.61 17.18
CA ALA A 557 19.52 17.09 16.91
C ALA A 557 19.47 18.31 15.97
N THR A 558 20.28 19.32 16.26
CA THR A 558 20.50 20.48 15.39
C THR A 558 21.96 20.48 14.93
N PRO A 559 22.26 20.69 13.64
CA PRO A 559 21.33 21.04 12.55
C PRO A 559 20.44 19.89 12.05
N GLY A 560 20.75 18.63 12.37
CA GLY A 560 19.83 17.51 12.11
C GLY A 560 19.54 17.28 10.63
N THR A 561 18.54 16.43 10.36
CA THR A 561 18.03 16.17 9.00
C THR A 561 16.93 17.12 8.55
N GLY A 562 16.53 18.09 9.38
CA GLY A 562 15.44 19.04 9.11
C GLY A 562 15.60 19.82 7.78
N PRO A 563 16.76 20.43 7.50
CA PRO A 563 16.97 21.19 6.25
C PRO A 563 16.81 20.35 4.97
N LEU A 564 16.97 19.02 5.06
CA LEU A 564 16.86 18.10 3.92
C LEU A 564 15.42 17.63 3.65
N ARG A 565 14.45 18.09 4.45
CA ARG A 565 13.03 17.71 4.28
C ARG A 565 12.46 18.21 2.95
N GLY A 566 12.72 19.46 2.58
CA GLY A 566 12.24 20.01 1.31
C GLY A 566 12.80 19.25 0.10
N PHE A 567 14.05 18.79 0.17
CA PHE A 567 14.62 17.91 -0.85
C PHE A 567 13.85 16.58 -0.98
N LEU A 568 13.50 15.93 0.12
CA LEU A 568 12.71 14.69 0.08
C LEU A 568 11.30 14.93 -0.49
N GLU A 569 10.65 16.02 -0.10
CA GLU A 569 9.32 16.39 -0.62
C GLU A 569 9.34 16.62 -2.13
N LEU A 570 10.37 17.28 -2.66
CA LEU A 570 10.58 17.46 -4.10
C LEU A 570 10.79 16.12 -4.84
N VAL A 571 11.57 15.21 -4.26
CA VAL A 571 11.79 13.87 -4.83
C VAL A 571 10.48 13.09 -4.90
N ASP A 572 9.67 13.15 -3.86
CA ASP A 572 8.39 12.43 -3.78
C ASP A 572 7.35 13.02 -4.74
N ALA A 573 7.24 14.35 -4.82
CA ALA A 573 6.39 15.04 -5.79
C ALA A 573 6.77 14.70 -7.24
N GLY A 574 8.08 14.70 -7.54
CA GLY A 574 8.59 14.33 -8.86
C GLY A 574 8.36 12.86 -9.23
N ARG A 575 8.14 11.96 -8.26
CA ARG A 575 7.73 10.56 -8.52
C ARG A 575 6.24 10.44 -8.77
N ALA A 576 5.42 11.19 -8.05
CA ALA A 576 3.97 11.19 -8.22
C ALA A 576 3.53 11.81 -9.56
N ALA A 577 4.30 12.78 -10.08
CA ALA A 577 4.06 13.42 -11.37
C ALA A 577 4.56 12.63 -12.59
N ARG A 578 5.20 11.46 -12.42
CA ARG A 578 5.61 10.63 -13.55
C ARG A 578 4.37 9.97 -14.16
N ASP A 579 4.22 10.12 -15.47
CA ASP A 579 3.24 9.36 -16.26
C ASP A 579 3.44 7.85 -16.01
N PRO A 580 2.44 7.14 -15.45
CA PRO A 580 2.53 5.69 -15.21
C PRO A 580 2.62 4.87 -16.51
N PHE A 581 2.40 5.50 -17.67
CA PHE A 581 2.52 4.91 -19.00
C PHE A 581 3.78 5.34 -19.75
N ALA A 582 4.60 6.23 -19.19
CA ALA A 582 5.92 6.52 -19.76
C ALA A 582 6.77 5.24 -19.73
N ASP A 583 7.41 4.92 -20.86
CA ASP A 583 8.25 3.73 -20.99
C ASP A 583 9.41 3.79 -19.99
N GLY A 584 9.25 3.12 -18.85
CA GLY A 584 10.22 3.05 -17.77
C GLY A 584 11.37 2.08 -18.04
N ARG A 585 11.47 1.51 -19.24
CA ARG A 585 12.64 0.75 -19.66
C ARG A 585 13.82 1.72 -19.74
N SER A 586 14.89 1.41 -19.01
CA SER A 586 16.21 1.94 -19.35
C SER A 586 16.44 1.61 -20.82
N LEU A 587 16.54 2.64 -21.67
CA LEU A 587 17.08 2.47 -23.00
C LEU A 587 18.48 1.92 -22.81
N GLY A 588 18.64 0.61 -22.98
CA GLY A 588 19.93 -0.03 -22.87
C GLY A 588 20.88 0.68 -23.83
N THR A 589 21.99 1.20 -23.32
CA THR A 589 23.05 1.75 -24.16
C THR A 589 23.47 0.68 -25.15
N ARG A 590 23.13 0.88 -26.44
CA ARG A 590 23.60 0.04 -27.56
C ARG A 590 25.09 0.26 -27.89
N ALA A 591 25.87 0.83 -26.97
CA ALA A 591 27.31 0.89 -27.09
C ALA A 591 27.91 -0.32 -26.37
N ARG A 592 28.03 -1.44 -27.09
CA ARG A 592 29.07 -2.43 -26.75
C ARG A 592 30.40 -1.78 -27.15
N PRO A 593 31.33 -1.49 -26.24
CA PRO A 593 32.70 -1.21 -26.67
C PRO A 593 33.19 -2.44 -27.44
N GLU A 594 33.78 -2.21 -28.62
CA GLU A 594 34.44 -3.26 -29.38
C GLU A 594 35.42 -3.99 -28.45
N ARG A 595 35.26 -5.32 -28.37
CA ARG A 595 36.28 -6.14 -27.74
C ARG A 595 37.54 -5.99 -28.57
N VAL A 596 38.53 -5.29 -28.03
CA VAL A 596 39.92 -5.36 -28.52
C VAL A 596 40.31 -6.84 -28.50
N GLY A 597 40.44 -7.45 -29.69
CA GLY A 597 40.85 -8.82 -29.84
C GLY A 597 42.26 -9.00 -29.31
N GLY A 598 42.39 -9.75 -28.21
CA GLY A 598 43.69 -10.15 -27.67
C GLY A 598 44.47 -10.95 -28.71
N GLY A 599 45.70 -10.51 -28.99
CA GLY A 599 46.63 -11.16 -29.90
C GLY A 599 46.82 -12.65 -29.59
N ARG A 600 46.85 -13.45 -30.65
CA ARG A 600 47.15 -14.89 -30.65
C ARG A 600 48.49 -15.14 -29.95
N THR A 601 48.47 -15.74 -28.77
CA THR A 601 49.62 -16.48 -28.24
C THR A 601 49.51 -17.92 -28.71
N GLY A 602 50.38 -18.30 -29.64
CA GLY A 602 50.50 -19.68 -30.11
C GLY A 602 51.01 -20.58 -28.99
N ARG A 603 50.29 -21.66 -28.72
CA ARG A 603 50.83 -22.85 -28.04
C ARG A 603 50.57 -24.06 -28.93
N GLY A 604 51.66 -24.63 -29.44
CA GLY A 604 51.65 -25.85 -30.23
C GLY A 604 51.10 -27.03 -29.44
N ARG A 605 50.37 -27.92 -30.14
CA ARG A 605 50.02 -29.25 -29.65
C ARG A 605 51.23 -30.18 -29.89
N PRO A 606 51.60 -31.05 -28.95
CA PRO A 606 52.44 -32.19 -29.29
C PRO A 606 51.59 -33.22 -30.03
N ALA A 607 52.14 -33.75 -31.13
CA ALA A 607 51.57 -34.85 -31.88
C ALA A 607 51.81 -36.17 -31.13
N ALA A 608 50.77 -36.99 -31.01
CA ALA A 608 50.88 -38.39 -30.64
C ALA A 608 50.17 -39.20 -31.74
N LEU A 609 50.97 -39.89 -32.55
CA LEU A 609 50.54 -41.03 -33.35
C LEU A 609 51.62 -42.10 -33.25
N ALA A 610 51.14 -43.33 -33.11
CA ALA A 610 51.83 -44.49 -32.62
C ALA A 610 52.70 -45.19 -33.69
N SER A 611 53.77 -45.83 -33.21
CA SER A 611 54.36 -47.11 -33.62
C SER A 611 54.41 -47.49 -35.11
N GLY A 612 55.64 -47.67 -35.60
CA GLY A 612 55.96 -48.47 -36.78
C GLY A 612 57.46 -48.72 -36.91
N VAL A 613 57.89 -49.88 -36.40
CA VAL A 613 59.20 -50.57 -36.54
C VAL A 613 60.40 -49.98 -35.77
#